data_AF-A0A933PUB0-F1
#
_entry.id   AF-A0A933PUB0-F1
#
_cell.length_a   1.000
_cell.length_b   1.000
_cell.length_c   1.000
_cell.angle_alpha   90.00
_cell.angle_beta   90.00
_cell.angle_gamma   90.00
#
_symmetry.space_group_name_H-M   'P 1'
#
loop_
_entity.id
_entity.type
_entity.pdbx_description
1 polymer ?
#
loop_
_entity_poly.entity_id
_entity_poly.type
_entity_poly.pdbx_seq_one_letter_code
_entity_poly.pdbx_strand_id
1 'polypeptide(L)'
;MFFKYTVANKEGKRLSGTVEAPDETTARTELNNLGFSILLLDKTDTPPILDENLKKFIFEAIDRNSKLITGSIPAQDKEDAFKKLSLEYSFIVTAVWQENSTEKEIATARKEGQAKMQTQLKTVEENLQKEKIKTLEQEKEEQILKAKIEFVLAQVNELLKEFGNDFETTQKEEINKKINKLLRIKNSTNVSYILQTAEDLLETIRNEEKTLKEKGLQDKRIDLEMKTKKLLDELRKSPKPSSLSEDIIEKINKWEDSHKQTPQTGNAPAKFIHKILAKIKSWFETPLEILVIKEQIKVYNKQIWEFIKLYFKEPSKEYKDKVKNSIKTIKKKKKKAIHSLEQAKKLLKERHKSISEESDFMMHFIEELNTFTGWLLACYVIYYLAAIYLTTKNFGLSNIPKAFYIYDTKLFKYMLAITFLLHATLAIKVNFIR
;
A
#
# COMPACT_ATOMS: atom_id res chain seq x y z
N MET A 1 -31.31 -36.75 8.02
CA MET A 1 -32.32 -36.06 7.19
C MET A 1 -31.59 -35.08 6.28
N PHE A 2 -32.12 -34.78 5.10
CA PHE A 2 -31.47 -33.81 4.20
C PHE A 2 -32.14 -32.45 4.34
N PHE A 3 -31.34 -31.39 4.33
CA PHE A 3 -31.80 -30.01 4.33
C PHE A 3 -31.23 -29.30 3.11
N LYS A 4 -32.09 -28.79 2.24
CA LYS A 4 -31.70 -27.96 1.10
C LYS A 4 -31.49 -26.54 1.61
N TYR A 5 -30.31 -25.97 1.36
CA TYR A 5 -29.96 -24.65 1.82
C TYR A 5 -29.68 -23.68 0.68
N THR A 6 -29.92 -22.40 0.93
CA THR A 6 -29.30 -21.29 0.21
C THR A 6 -28.64 -20.39 1.24
N VAL A 7 -27.36 -20.12 1.08
CA VAL A 7 -26.57 -19.32 2.01
C VAL A 7 -25.76 -18.26 1.27
N ALA A 8 -25.37 -17.19 1.97
CA ALA A 8 -24.40 -16.21 1.48
C ALA A 8 -23.04 -16.43 2.14
N ASN A 9 -21.97 -16.44 1.35
CA ASN A 9 -20.61 -16.41 1.88
C ASN A 9 -20.22 -14.99 2.35
N LYS A 10 -19.03 -14.83 2.94
CA LYS A 10 -18.54 -13.53 3.43
C LYS A 10 -18.36 -12.46 2.34
N GLU A 11 -18.31 -12.87 1.08
CA GLU A 11 -18.21 -12.00 -0.09
C GLU A 11 -19.60 -11.63 -0.65
N GLY A 12 -20.67 -12.13 -0.04
CA GLY A 12 -22.05 -11.92 -0.48
C GLY A 12 -22.49 -12.82 -1.65
N LYS A 13 -21.67 -13.79 -2.07
CA LYS A 13 -22.03 -14.75 -3.11
C LYS A 13 -23.04 -15.77 -2.57
N ARG A 14 -24.12 -15.97 -3.31
CA ARG A 14 -25.16 -16.97 -3.00
C ARG A 14 -24.68 -18.36 -3.40
N LEU A 15 -24.76 -19.30 -2.46
CA LEU A 15 -24.45 -20.71 -2.63
C LEU A 15 -25.68 -21.53 -2.26
N SER A 16 -25.98 -22.57 -3.03
CA SER A 16 -27.07 -23.50 -2.74
C SER A 16 -26.54 -24.92 -2.68
N GLY A 17 -27.14 -25.75 -1.82
CA GLY A 17 -26.69 -27.13 -1.63
C GLY A 17 -27.63 -27.92 -0.73
N THR A 18 -27.18 -29.12 -0.34
CA THR A 18 -27.85 -29.95 0.65
C THR A 18 -26.87 -30.29 1.78
N VAL A 19 -27.37 -30.31 3.01
CA VAL A 19 -26.62 -30.75 4.21
C VAL A 19 -27.37 -31.89 4.87
N GLU A 20 -26.65 -32.91 5.28
CA GLU A 20 -27.22 -34.04 6.02
C GLU A 20 -27.06 -33.78 7.52
N ALA A 21 -28.18 -33.69 8.24
CA ALA A 21 -28.16 -33.48 9.68
C ALA A 21 -29.32 -34.24 10.37
N PRO A 22 -29.22 -34.50 11.69
CA PRO A 22 -30.29 -35.11 12.47
C PRO A 22 -31.54 -34.21 12.56
N ASP A 23 -31.33 -32.89 12.68
CA ASP A 23 -32.37 -31.87 12.84
C ASP A 23 -31.94 -30.53 12.20
N GLU A 24 -32.91 -29.61 12.05
CA GLU A 24 -32.68 -28.29 11.42
C GLU A 24 -31.69 -27.45 12.24
N THR A 25 -31.74 -27.54 13.57
CA THR A 25 -30.89 -26.77 14.47
C THR A 25 -29.42 -27.15 14.29
N THR A 26 -29.14 -28.43 14.10
CA THR A 26 -27.81 -28.98 13.82
C THR A 26 -27.34 -28.54 12.43
N ALA A 27 -28.20 -28.63 11.41
CA ALA A 27 -27.90 -28.12 10.06
C ALA A 27 -27.56 -26.61 10.06
N ARG A 28 -28.34 -25.80 10.79
CA ARG A 28 -28.06 -24.36 10.95
C ARG A 28 -26.74 -24.12 11.66
N THR A 29 -26.46 -24.89 12.71
CA THR A 29 -25.22 -24.76 13.48
C THR A 29 -24.01 -25.11 12.62
N GLU A 30 -24.08 -26.18 11.84
CA GLU A 30 -23.03 -26.55 10.89
C GLU A 30 -22.80 -25.46 9.82
N LEU A 31 -23.86 -24.99 9.16
CA LEU A 31 -23.75 -23.93 8.15
C LEU A 31 -23.20 -22.61 8.71
N ASN A 32 -23.62 -22.24 9.93
CA ASN A 32 -23.10 -21.06 10.62
C ASN A 32 -21.64 -21.23 11.05
N ASN A 33 -21.24 -22.43 11.50
CA ASN A 33 -19.85 -22.73 11.86
C ASN A 33 -18.91 -22.63 10.66
N LEU A 34 -19.39 -22.94 9.46
CA LEU A 34 -18.69 -22.72 8.20
C LEU A 34 -18.60 -21.24 7.79
N GLY A 35 -19.23 -20.34 8.55
CA GLY A 35 -19.19 -18.90 8.33
C GLY A 35 -20.12 -18.41 7.22
N PHE A 36 -21.17 -19.18 6.92
CA PHE A 36 -22.21 -18.82 5.98
C PHE A 36 -23.37 -18.10 6.67
N SER A 37 -23.97 -17.13 5.99
CA SER A 37 -25.24 -16.52 6.40
C SER A 37 -26.40 -17.25 5.73
N ILE A 38 -27.23 -17.92 6.52
CA ILE A 38 -28.32 -18.75 6.00
C ILE A 38 -29.46 -17.86 5.48
N LEU A 39 -29.78 -18.00 4.19
CA LEU A 39 -30.89 -17.29 3.54
C LEU A 39 -32.15 -18.16 3.47
N LEU A 40 -31.99 -19.46 3.24
CA LEU A 40 -33.07 -20.45 3.13
C LEU A 40 -32.57 -21.80 3.65
N LEU A 41 -33.41 -22.54 4.36
CA LEU A 41 -33.12 -23.90 4.81
C LEU A 41 -34.42 -24.70 4.89
N ASP A 42 -34.62 -25.63 3.95
CA ASP A 42 -35.84 -26.44 3.84
C ASP A 42 -35.53 -27.91 4.05
N LYS A 43 -36.35 -28.59 4.87
CA LYS A 43 -36.27 -30.04 5.04
C LYS A 43 -36.71 -30.74 3.76
N THR A 44 -35.93 -31.72 3.31
CA THR A 44 -36.27 -32.53 2.14
C THR A 44 -36.02 -34.01 2.42
N ASP A 45 -36.99 -34.84 2.08
CA ASP A 45 -36.88 -36.30 2.22
C ASP A 45 -36.32 -36.95 0.94
N THR A 46 -36.14 -36.17 -0.14
CA THR A 46 -35.50 -36.64 -1.36
C THR A 46 -33.99 -36.49 -1.26
N PRO A 47 -33.22 -37.58 -1.42
CA PRO A 47 -31.77 -37.46 -1.58
C PRO A 47 -31.48 -36.58 -2.81
N PRO A 48 -30.38 -35.81 -2.80
CA PRO A 48 -30.05 -34.93 -3.90
C PRO A 48 -29.99 -35.74 -5.20
N ILE A 49 -30.77 -35.32 -6.21
CA ILE A 49 -30.61 -35.80 -7.58
C ILE A 49 -29.23 -35.29 -8.02
N LEU A 50 -28.21 -36.15 -7.89
CA LEU A 50 -26.93 -35.86 -8.50
C LEU A 50 -27.16 -35.85 -10.01
N ASP A 51 -26.78 -34.74 -10.64
CA ASP A 51 -26.63 -34.68 -12.08
C ASP A 51 -25.78 -35.89 -12.51
N GLU A 52 -26.23 -36.72 -13.46
CA GLU A 52 -25.60 -38.01 -13.79
C GLU A 52 -24.11 -37.88 -14.17
N ASN A 53 -23.67 -36.67 -14.50
CA ASN A 53 -22.30 -36.31 -14.85
C ASN A 53 -21.40 -35.94 -13.65
N LEU A 54 -21.93 -35.84 -12.42
CA LEU A 54 -21.16 -35.44 -11.24
C LEU A 54 -20.82 -36.65 -10.36
N LYS A 55 -19.52 -36.80 -10.07
CA LYS A 55 -19.00 -37.81 -9.17
C LYS A 55 -18.96 -37.25 -7.74
N LYS A 56 -19.26 -38.10 -6.76
CA LYS A 56 -19.15 -37.74 -5.35
C LYS A 56 -17.71 -37.95 -4.87
N PHE A 57 -17.09 -36.88 -4.37
CA PHE A 57 -15.75 -36.90 -3.77
C PHE A 57 -15.85 -36.71 -2.27
N ILE A 58 -15.05 -37.44 -1.51
CA ILE A 58 -14.85 -37.24 -0.07
C ILE A 58 -13.61 -36.37 0.10
N PHE A 59 -13.67 -35.43 1.03
CA PHE A 59 -12.56 -34.54 1.34
C PHE A 59 -12.24 -34.50 2.83
N GLU A 60 -10.97 -34.25 3.11
CA GLU A 60 -10.46 -33.75 4.39
C GLU A 60 -9.96 -32.33 4.17
N ALA A 61 -10.36 -31.40 5.04
CA ALA A 61 -9.91 -30.03 4.97
C ALA A 61 -9.84 -29.39 6.35
N ILE A 62 -9.09 -28.29 6.46
CA ILE A 62 -9.03 -27.47 7.66
C ILE A 62 -9.90 -26.23 7.41
N ASP A 63 -10.86 -25.99 8.30
CA ASP A 63 -11.71 -24.81 8.26
C ASP A 63 -10.96 -23.55 8.75
N ARG A 64 -11.63 -22.39 8.69
CA ARG A 64 -11.05 -21.11 9.16
C ARG A 64 -10.77 -21.07 10.66
N ASN A 65 -11.37 -21.95 11.44
CA ASN A 65 -11.15 -22.08 12.88
C ASN A 65 -10.04 -23.10 13.19
N SER A 66 -9.31 -23.55 12.17
CA SER A 66 -8.28 -24.59 12.29
C SER A 66 -8.81 -25.96 12.73
N LYS A 67 -10.11 -26.22 12.55
CA LYS A 67 -10.73 -27.52 12.82
C LYS A 67 -10.66 -28.39 11.56
N LEU A 68 -10.21 -29.64 11.75
CA LEU A 68 -10.28 -30.64 10.69
C LEU A 68 -11.74 -31.03 10.46
N ILE A 69 -12.19 -30.89 9.22
CA ILE A 69 -13.52 -31.26 8.76
C ILE A 69 -13.41 -32.31 7.66
N THR A 70 -14.36 -33.23 7.67
CA THR A 70 -14.52 -34.25 6.63
C THR A 70 -15.91 -34.12 6.05
N GLY A 71 -16.02 -34.15 4.72
CA GLY A 71 -17.29 -34.03 4.04
C GLY A 71 -17.26 -34.66 2.68
N SER A 72 -18.36 -34.52 1.95
CA SER A 72 -18.42 -34.90 0.55
C SER A 72 -18.85 -33.73 -0.32
N ILE A 73 -18.35 -33.68 -1.56
CA ILE A 73 -18.66 -32.66 -2.54
C ILE A 73 -18.88 -33.30 -3.91
N PRO A 74 -19.96 -32.94 -4.62
CA PRO A 74 -20.17 -33.36 -6.01
C PRO A 74 -19.33 -32.51 -6.97
N ALA A 75 -18.55 -33.16 -7.84
CA ALA A 75 -17.70 -32.49 -8.82
C ALA A 75 -17.51 -33.36 -10.08
N GLN A 76 -17.08 -32.75 -11.19
CA GLN A 76 -16.79 -33.49 -12.42
C GLN A 76 -15.54 -34.36 -12.26
N ASP A 77 -14.52 -33.81 -11.60
CA ASP A 77 -13.25 -34.47 -11.33
C ASP A 77 -12.64 -34.00 -9.99
N LYS A 78 -11.50 -34.61 -9.63
CA LYS A 78 -10.77 -34.32 -8.37
C LYS A 78 -10.25 -32.87 -8.32
N GLU A 79 -9.94 -32.25 -9.46
CA GLU A 79 -9.43 -30.88 -9.52
C GLU A 79 -10.55 -29.86 -9.33
N ASP A 80 -11.72 -30.10 -9.92
CA ASP A 80 -12.94 -29.30 -9.73
C ASP A 80 -13.41 -29.35 -8.26
N ALA A 81 -13.39 -30.53 -7.64
CA ALA A 81 -13.67 -30.68 -6.21
C ALA A 81 -12.71 -29.83 -5.36
N PHE A 82 -11.41 -29.92 -5.65
CA PHE A 82 -10.38 -29.16 -4.94
C PHE A 82 -10.56 -27.64 -5.12
N LYS A 83 -10.85 -27.20 -6.36
CA LYS A 83 -11.08 -25.79 -6.69
C LYS A 83 -12.31 -25.23 -5.99
N LYS A 84 -13.43 -25.95 -5.97
CA LYS A 84 -14.64 -25.56 -5.23
C LYS A 84 -14.36 -25.41 -3.74
N LEU A 85 -13.76 -26.42 -3.12
CA LEU A 85 -13.46 -26.41 -1.68
C LEU A 85 -12.51 -25.27 -1.28
N SER A 86 -11.48 -24.99 -2.09
CA SER A 86 -10.53 -23.91 -1.80
C SER A 86 -11.05 -22.52 -2.13
N LEU A 87 -11.74 -22.32 -3.25
CA LEU A 87 -12.19 -20.99 -3.68
C LEU A 87 -13.54 -20.60 -3.09
N GLU A 88 -14.54 -21.49 -3.14
CA GLU A 88 -15.91 -21.15 -2.76
C GLU A 88 -16.14 -21.26 -1.26
N TYR A 89 -15.59 -22.32 -0.66
CA TYR A 89 -15.72 -22.59 0.78
C TYR A 89 -14.54 -22.06 1.61
N SER A 90 -13.47 -21.60 0.95
CA SER A 90 -12.24 -21.11 1.60
C SER A 90 -11.61 -22.13 2.57
N PHE A 91 -11.70 -23.43 2.27
CA PHE A 91 -11.06 -24.47 3.07
C PHE A 91 -9.62 -24.70 2.64
N ILE A 92 -8.77 -25.07 3.61
CA ILE A 92 -7.43 -25.57 3.36
C ILE A 92 -7.54 -27.08 3.15
N VAL A 93 -7.60 -27.51 1.89
CA VAL A 93 -7.91 -28.88 1.53
C VAL A 93 -6.69 -29.77 1.74
N THR A 94 -6.79 -30.76 2.63
CA THR A 94 -5.69 -31.67 2.96
C THR A 94 -5.71 -32.94 2.13
N ALA A 95 -6.88 -33.37 1.66
CA ALA A 95 -7.02 -34.53 0.78
C ALA A 95 -8.39 -34.56 0.09
N VAL A 96 -8.45 -35.11 -1.13
CA VAL A 96 -9.69 -35.35 -1.88
C VAL A 96 -9.57 -36.69 -2.62
N TRP A 97 -10.58 -37.55 -2.51
CA TRP A 97 -10.65 -38.84 -3.21
C TRP A 97 -12.10 -39.17 -3.60
N GLN A 98 -12.29 -40.13 -4.50
CA GLN A 98 -13.62 -40.51 -4.97
C GLN A 98 -14.32 -41.41 -3.94
N GLU A 99 -15.64 -41.30 -3.81
CA GLU A 99 -16.41 -42.23 -2.99
C GLU A 99 -16.17 -43.68 -3.44
N ASN A 100 -15.92 -44.58 -2.47
CA ASN A 100 -15.53 -45.99 -2.67
C ASN A 100 -14.09 -46.25 -3.16
N SER A 101 -13.19 -45.25 -3.09
CA SER A 101 -11.75 -45.47 -3.31
C SER A 101 -11.15 -46.48 -2.31
N THR A 102 -10.13 -47.23 -2.76
CA THR A 102 -9.41 -48.19 -1.92
C THR A 102 -8.53 -47.48 -0.87
N GLU A 103 -8.18 -48.16 0.23
CA GLU A 103 -7.31 -47.58 1.28
C GLU A 103 -5.98 -47.05 0.73
N LYS A 104 -5.43 -47.72 -0.30
CA LYS A 104 -4.18 -47.32 -0.95
C LYS A 104 -4.32 -46.00 -1.72
N GLU A 105 -5.46 -45.77 -2.36
CA GLU A 105 -5.77 -44.52 -3.05
C GLU A 105 -6.00 -43.37 -2.07
N ILE A 106 -6.67 -43.64 -0.94
CA ILE A 106 -6.87 -42.66 0.14
C ILE A 106 -5.53 -42.22 0.73
N ALA A 107 -4.63 -43.18 1.03
CA ALA A 107 -3.30 -42.88 1.54
C ALA A 107 -2.46 -42.04 0.56
N THR A 108 -2.61 -42.29 -0.74
CA THR A 108 -1.93 -41.53 -1.81
C THR A 108 -2.49 -40.11 -1.91
N ALA A 109 -3.82 -39.96 -1.87
CA ALA A 109 -4.50 -38.67 -1.88
C ALA A 109 -4.12 -37.78 -0.68
N ARG A 110 -3.93 -38.38 0.50
CA ARG A 110 -3.43 -37.68 1.71
C ARG A 110 -2.00 -37.19 1.55
N LYS A 111 -1.10 -37.98 0.95
CA LYS A 111 0.28 -37.54 0.68
C LYS A 111 0.34 -36.41 -0.34
N GLU A 112 -0.42 -36.52 -1.43
CA GLU A 112 -0.49 -35.48 -2.47
C GLU A 112 -1.08 -34.17 -1.92
N GLY A 113 -2.15 -34.27 -1.12
CA GLY A 113 -2.81 -33.11 -0.56
C GLY A 113 -1.95 -32.40 0.49
N GLN A 114 -1.12 -33.10 1.27
CA GLN A 114 -0.13 -32.45 2.15
C GLN A 114 0.89 -31.60 1.38
N ALA A 115 1.34 -32.07 0.20
CA ALA A 115 2.25 -31.28 -0.65
C ALA A 115 1.56 -30.03 -1.21
N LYS A 116 0.31 -30.16 -1.67
CA LYS A 116 -0.49 -29.03 -2.18
C LYS A 116 -0.92 -28.05 -1.06
N MET A 117 -1.09 -28.53 0.17
CA MET A 117 -1.40 -27.71 1.34
C MET A 117 -0.29 -26.70 1.64
N GLN A 118 0.98 -27.10 1.54
CA GLN A 118 2.10 -26.18 1.77
C GLN A 118 2.13 -25.03 0.75
N THR A 119 1.78 -25.30 -0.51
CA THR A 119 1.66 -24.25 -1.53
C THR A 119 0.46 -23.33 -1.28
N GLN A 120 -0.69 -23.86 -0.84
CA GLN A 120 -1.86 -23.04 -0.53
C GLN A 120 -1.68 -22.20 0.73
N LEU A 121 -1.05 -22.74 1.78
CA LEU A 121 -0.76 -21.99 3.00
C LEU A 121 0.12 -20.78 2.70
N LYS A 122 1.13 -20.91 1.83
CA LYS A 122 1.95 -19.76 1.39
C LYS A 122 1.13 -18.69 0.66
N THR A 123 0.27 -19.10 -0.28
CA THR A 123 -0.58 -18.15 -1.02
C THR A 123 -1.62 -17.47 -0.12
N VAL A 124 -2.20 -18.20 0.83
CA VAL A 124 -3.18 -17.67 1.80
C VAL A 124 -2.50 -16.73 2.80
N GLU A 125 -1.30 -17.06 3.28
CA GLU A 125 -0.49 -16.16 4.11
C GLU A 125 -0.12 -14.87 3.37
N GLU A 126 0.29 -14.97 2.09
CA GLU A 126 0.58 -13.80 1.25
C GLU A 126 -0.65 -12.91 1.04
N ASN A 127 -1.83 -13.50 0.80
CA ASN A 127 -3.06 -12.74 0.61
C ASN A 127 -3.59 -12.13 1.92
N LEU A 128 -3.55 -12.85 3.04
CA LEU A 128 -3.88 -12.31 4.37
C LEU A 128 -2.92 -11.20 4.81
N GLN A 129 -1.64 -11.29 4.42
CA GLN A 129 -0.67 -10.23 4.63
C GLN A 129 -1.01 -9.01 3.77
N LYS A 130 -1.34 -9.17 2.48
CA LYS A 130 -1.76 -8.07 1.60
C LYS A 130 -3.02 -7.35 2.11
N GLU A 131 -4.02 -8.08 2.60
CA GLU A 131 -5.21 -7.46 3.19
C GLU A 131 -4.89 -6.69 4.46
N LYS A 132 -4.09 -7.26 5.38
CA LYS A 132 -3.65 -6.55 6.60
C LYS A 132 -2.86 -5.29 6.30
N ILE A 133 -2.02 -5.31 5.25
CA ILE A 133 -1.28 -4.13 4.79
C ILE A 133 -2.22 -3.05 4.32
N LYS A 134 -3.18 -3.41 3.47
CA LYS A 134 -4.17 -2.46 2.94
C LYS A 134 -4.96 -1.81 4.06
N THR A 135 -5.35 -2.57 5.09
CA THR A 135 -6.02 -2.03 6.29
C THR A 135 -5.11 -1.08 7.08
N LEU A 136 -3.83 -1.44 7.28
CA LEU A 136 -2.87 -0.62 8.02
C LEU A 136 -2.50 0.69 7.30
N GLU A 137 -2.39 0.67 5.97
CA GLU A 137 -2.18 1.87 5.16
C GLU A 137 -3.41 2.78 5.20
N GLN A 138 -4.60 2.22 5.06
CA GLN A 138 -5.86 2.97 5.21
C GLN A 138 -5.99 3.62 6.60
N GLU A 139 -5.67 2.90 7.67
CA GLU A 139 -5.67 3.45 9.03
C GLU A 139 -4.68 4.61 9.21
N LYS A 140 -3.49 4.52 8.59
CA LYS A 140 -2.49 5.61 8.63
C LYS A 140 -2.96 6.83 7.85
N GLU A 141 -3.51 6.64 6.66
CA GLU A 141 -4.07 7.73 5.86
C GLU A 141 -5.21 8.44 6.61
N GLU A 142 -6.11 7.68 7.24
CA GLU A 142 -7.17 8.24 8.08
C GLU A 142 -6.64 9.03 9.27
N GLN A 143 -5.59 8.55 9.95
CA GLN A 143 -4.97 9.26 11.08
C GLN A 143 -4.32 10.58 10.64
N ILE A 144 -3.58 10.57 9.52
CA ILE A 144 -2.96 11.77 8.97
C ILE A 144 -4.01 12.78 8.55
N LEU A 145 -5.09 12.32 7.90
CA LEU A 145 -6.21 13.17 7.53
C LEU A 145 -6.86 13.81 8.75
N LYS A 146 -7.16 13.02 9.80
CA LYS A 146 -7.74 13.53 11.04
C LYS A 146 -6.87 14.62 11.66
N ALA A 147 -5.55 14.39 11.75
CA ALA A 147 -4.62 15.40 12.25
C ALA A 147 -4.61 16.67 11.41
N LYS A 148 -4.67 16.56 10.08
CA LYS A 148 -4.80 17.69 9.16
C LYS A 148 -6.08 18.50 9.39
N ILE A 149 -7.22 17.82 9.54
CA ILE A 149 -8.50 18.48 9.77
C ILE A 149 -8.54 19.17 11.12
N GLU A 150 -7.98 18.55 12.16
CA GLU A 150 -7.84 19.18 13.48
C GLU A 150 -6.94 20.42 13.42
N PHE A 151 -5.85 20.37 12.67
CA PHE A 151 -4.99 21.52 12.43
C PHE A 151 -5.74 22.65 11.71
N VAL A 152 -6.47 22.35 10.62
CA VAL A 152 -7.27 23.34 9.90
C VAL A 152 -8.33 23.96 10.82
N LEU A 153 -9.04 23.17 11.61
CA LEU A 153 -10.03 23.67 12.57
C LEU A 153 -9.40 24.59 13.63
N ALA A 154 -8.21 24.24 14.15
CA ALA A 154 -7.49 25.08 15.10
C ALA A 154 -7.11 26.43 14.47
N GLN A 155 -6.57 26.41 13.23
CA GLN A 155 -6.18 27.61 12.50
C GLN A 155 -7.37 28.49 12.11
N VAL A 156 -8.50 27.88 11.72
CA VAL A 156 -9.76 28.62 11.47
C VAL A 156 -10.24 29.32 12.74
N ASN A 157 -10.15 28.66 13.91
CA ASN A 157 -10.50 29.30 15.17
C ASN A 157 -9.56 30.46 15.52
N GLU A 158 -8.28 30.37 15.18
CA GLU A 158 -7.33 31.49 15.32
C GLU A 158 -7.70 32.66 14.40
N LEU A 159 -8.00 32.39 13.13
CA LEU A 159 -8.47 33.40 12.17
C LEU A 159 -9.76 34.08 12.66
N LEU A 160 -10.70 33.33 13.20
CA LEU A 160 -11.95 33.89 13.74
C LEU A 160 -11.72 34.75 14.99
N LYS A 161 -10.70 34.47 15.81
CA LYS A 161 -10.34 35.35 16.93
C LYS A 161 -9.72 36.65 16.45
N GLU A 162 -8.90 36.60 15.41
CA GLU A 162 -8.15 37.74 14.88
C GLU A 162 -9.00 38.66 14.01
N PHE A 163 -9.75 38.10 13.06
CA PHE A 163 -10.55 38.84 12.07
C PHE A 163 -12.05 38.82 12.37
N GLY A 164 -12.52 37.97 13.28
CA GLY A 164 -13.95 37.76 13.47
C GLY A 164 -14.71 39.00 13.91
N ASN A 165 -14.09 39.99 14.56
CA ASN A 165 -14.78 41.24 14.90
C ASN A 165 -15.07 42.11 13.66
N ASP A 166 -14.29 41.92 12.58
CA ASP A 166 -14.45 42.64 11.33
C ASP A 166 -15.47 41.98 10.38
N PHE A 167 -15.93 40.76 10.69
CA PHE A 167 -16.98 40.06 9.94
C PHE A 167 -18.39 40.43 10.43
N GLU A 168 -19.36 40.39 9.52
CA GLU A 168 -20.78 40.51 9.83
C GLU A 168 -21.31 39.27 10.56
N THR A 169 -22.42 39.42 11.29
CA THR A 169 -23.03 38.32 12.05
C THR A 169 -23.43 37.16 11.13
N THR A 170 -24.00 37.46 9.97
CA THR A 170 -24.42 36.48 8.95
C THR A 170 -23.24 35.65 8.43
N GLN A 171 -22.09 36.29 8.17
CA GLN A 171 -20.85 35.65 7.73
C GLN A 171 -20.31 34.70 8.80
N LYS A 172 -20.28 35.15 10.06
CA LYS A 172 -19.85 34.31 11.19
C LYS A 172 -20.75 33.08 11.37
N GLU A 173 -22.06 33.24 11.20
CA GLU A 173 -23.01 32.14 11.26
C GLU A 173 -22.76 31.12 10.15
N GLU A 174 -22.49 31.56 8.92
CA GLU A 174 -22.16 30.66 7.81
C GLU A 174 -20.86 29.87 8.08
N ILE A 175 -19.80 30.56 8.54
CA ILE A 175 -18.52 29.92 8.89
C ILE A 175 -18.74 28.89 10.01
N ASN A 176 -19.48 29.26 11.07
CA ASN A 176 -19.81 28.34 12.17
C ASN A 176 -20.63 27.13 11.71
N LYS A 177 -21.57 27.31 10.78
CA LYS A 177 -22.32 26.21 10.18
C LYS A 177 -21.40 25.22 9.46
N LYS A 178 -20.40 25.72 8.73
CA LYS A 178 -19.40 24.89 8.04
C LYS A 178 -18.43 24.20 9.02
N ILE A 179 -18.00 24.88 10.08
CA ILE A 179 -17.22 24.28 11.18
C ILE A 179 -17.99 23.12 11.82
N ASN A 180 -19.26 23.34 12.16
CA ASN A 180 -20.11 22.31 12.76
C ASN A 180 -20.32 21.11 11.82
N LYS A 181 -20.51 21.37 10.52
CA LYS A 181 -20.57 20.32 9.51
C LYS A 181 -19.27 19.51 9.50
N LEU A 182 -18.11 20.17 9.47
CA LEU A 182 -16.80 19.52 9.45
C LEU A 182 -16.55 18.69 10.72
N LEU A 183 -16.90 19.23 11.90
CA LEU A 183 -16.81 18.52 13.18
C LEU A 183 -17.67 17.24 13.22
N ARG A 184 -18.85 17.27 12.59
CA ARG A 184 -19.73 16.09 12.52
C ARG A 184 -19.17 15.02 11.58
N ILE A 185 -18.54 15.40 10.48
CA ILE A 185 -18.09 14.47 9.44
C ILE A 185 -16.61 14.07 9.56
N LYS A 186 -15.83 14.66 10.47
CA LYS A 186 -14.38 14.39 10.60
C LYS A 186 -14.02 12.93 10.88
N ASN A 187 -14.98 12.13 11.36
CA ASN A 187 -14.83 10.69 11.62
C ASN A 187 -15.47 9.81 10.53
N SER A 188 -15.95 10.40 9.44
CA SER A 188 -16.51 9.66 8.30
C SER A 188 -15.41 8.92 7.54
N THR A 189 -15.76 7.80 6.91
CA THR A 189 -14.87 7.04 6.02
C THR A 189 -14.70 7.72 4.65
N ASN A 190 -15.55 8.69 4.31
CA ASN A 190 -15.46 9.42 3.04
C ASN A 190 -14.44 10.58 3.12
N VAL A 191 -13.17 10.25 2.88
CA VAL A 191 -12.04 11.20 2.89
C VAL A 191 -12.25 12.38 1.95
N SER A 192 -12.70 12.12 0.72
CA SER A 192 -12.90 13.15 -0.31
C SER A 192 -13.91 14.20 0.16
N TYR A 193 -15.02 13.74 0.75
CA TYR A 193 -16.06 14.64 1.25
C TYR A 193 -15.60 15.50 2.43
N ILE A 194 -14.74 14.96 3.31
CA ILE A 194 -14.15 15.71 4.42
C ILE A 194 -13.23 16.81 3.89
N LEU A 195 -12.35 16.47 2.94
CA LEU A 195 -11.42 17.42 2.32
C LEU A 195 -12.18 18.54 1.61
N GLN A 196 -13.18 18.20 0.79
CA GLN A 196 -14.01 19.17 0.11
C GLN A 196 -14.73 20.10 1.09
N THR A 197 -15.26 19.56 2.19
CA THR A 197 -15.92 20.40 3.21
C THR A 197 -14.93 21.34 3.91
N ALA A 198 -13.69 20.91 4.12
CA ALA A 198 -12.64 21.75 4.69
C ALA A 198 -12.16 22.83 3.70
N GLU A 199 -12.05 22.50 2.42
CA GLU A 199 -11.77 23.48 1.35
C GLU A 199 -12.90 24.51 1.26
N ASP A 200 -14.15 24.07 1.21
CA ASP A 200 -15.32 24.95 1.17
C ASP A 200 -15.39 25.91 2.37
N LEU A 201 -14.91 25.47 3.55
CA LEU A 201 -14.80 26.30 4.74
C LEU A 201 -13.74 27.39 4.57
N LEU A 202 -12.53 27.00 4.15
CA LEU A 202 -11.42 27.94 3.93
C LEU A 202 -11.72 28.94 2.81
N GLU A 203 -12.41 28.49 1.76
CA GLU A 203 -12.83 29.31 0.64
C GLU A 203 -13.90 30.34 1.05
N THR A 204 -14.85 29.95 1.90
CA THR A 204 -15.80 30.90 2.51
C THR A 204 -15.06 31.96 3.31
N ILE A 205 -14.13 31.57 4.19
CA ILE A 205 -13.33 32.53 4.98
C ILE A 205 -12.53 33.47 4.07
N ARG A 206 -11.95 32.94 2.98
CA ARG A 206 -11.21 33.74 2.00
C ARG A 206 -12.12 34.77 1.33
N ASN A 207 -13.35 34.41 0.99
CA ASN A 207 -14.29 35.34 0.34
C ASN A 207 -14.68 36.53 1.23
N GLU A 208 -14.51 36.43 2.55
CA GLU A 208 -14.70 37.56 3.49
C GLU A 208 -13.65 38.67 3.33
N GLU A 209 -12.61 38.44 2.53
CA GLU A 209 -11.68 39.51 2.11
C GLU A 209 -12.39 40.69 1.45
N LYS A 210 -13.53 40.45 0.77
CA LYS A 210 -14.33 41.49 0.12
C LYS A 210 -14.87 42.48 1.14
N THR A 211 -15.38 41.99 2.26
CA THR A 211 -15.90 42.81 3.36
C THR A 211 -14.79 43.62 4.03
N LEU A 212 -13.60 43.04 4.21
CA LEU A 212 -12.44 43.79 4.71
C LEU A 212 -12.01 44.90 3.75
N LYS A 213 -12.08 44.64 2.43
CA LYS A 213 -11.80 45.65 1.39
C LYS A 213 -12.81 46.79 1.42
N GLU A 214 -14.09 46.49 1.55
CA GLU A 214 -15.19 47.48 1.64
C GLU A 214 -15.05 48.37 2.88
N LYS A 215 -14.55 47.82 4.00
CA LYS A 215 -14.25 48.55 5.24
C LYS A 215 -12.93 49.32 5.21
N GLY A 216 -12.18 49.28 4.10
CA GLY A 216 -10.89 49.97 3.96
C GLY A 216 -9.71 49.32 4.70
N LEU A 217 -9.86 48.09 5.21
CA LEU A 217 -8.85 47.38 6.02
C LEU A 217 -7.89 46.57 5.15
N GLN A 218 -7.08 47.25 4.32
CA GLN A 218 -6.23 46.59 3.32
C GLN A 218 -5.18 45.64 3.91
N ASP A 219 -4.54 46.02 5.02
CA ASP A 219 -3.50 45.19 5.64
C ASP A 219 -4.08 43.87 6.17
N LYS A 220 -5.24 43.94 6.84
CA LYS A 220 -5.97 42.76 7.31
C LYS A 220 -6.45 41.88 6.16
N ARG A 221 -6.88 42.49 5.05
CA ARG A 221 -7.27 41.76 3.83
C ARG A 221 -6.13 40.90 3.31
N ILE A 222 -4.95 41.49 3.12
CA ILE A 222 -3.77 40.79 2.60
C ILE A 222 -3.33 39.67 3.55
N ASP A 223 -3.37 39.92 4.86
CA ASP A 223 -3.00 38.91 5.85
C ASP A 223 -3.99 37.72 5.87
N LEU A 224 -5.30 38.00 5.82
CA LEU A 224 -6.34 36.97 5.71
C LEU A 224 -6.18 36.14 4.42
N GLU A 225 -5.94 36.80 3.28
CA GLU A 225 -5.72 36.17 1.98
C GLU A 225 -4.49 35.24 2.02
N MET A 226 -3.36 35.71 2.57
CA MET A 226 -2.15 34.89 2.70
C MET A 226 -2.37 33.68 3.62
N LYS A 227 -2.95 33.89 4.80
CA LYS A 227 -3.17 32.81 5.78
C LYS A 227 -4.13 31.75 5.22
N THR A 228 -5.25 32.15 4.63
CA THR A 228 -6.22 31.21 4.02
C THR A 228 -5.63 30.48 2.82
N LYS A 229 -4.88 31.16 1.94
CA LYS A 229 -4.17 30.53 0.81
C LYS A 229 -3.15 29.50 1.27
N LYS A 230 -2.35 29.82 2.29
CA LYS A 230 -1.39 28.88 2.88
C LYS A 230 -2.08 27.62 3.43
N LEU A 231 -3.22 27.79 4.12
CA LEU A 231 -3.99 26.67 4.66
C LEU A 231 -4.61 25.80 3.55
N LEU A 232 -5.11 26.42 2.47
CA LEU A 232 -5.59 25.68 1.29
C LEU A 232 -4.47 24.88 0.63
N ASP A 233 -3.28 25.47 0.48
CA ASP A 233 -2.12 24.77 -0.07
C ASP A 233 -1.67 23.61 0.83
N GLU A 234 -1.70 23.77 2.15
CA GLU A 234 -1.37 22.71 3.11
C GLU A 234 -2.43 21.59 3.13
N LEU A 235 -3.71 21.94 2.99
CA LEU A 235 -4.80 20.99 2.87
C LEU A 235 -4.65 20.14 1.60
N ARG A 236 -4.38 20.79 0.46
CA ARG A 236 -4.20 20.17 -0.88
C ARG A 236 -2.90 19.39 -1.05
N LYS A 237 -1.83 19.76 -0.35
CA LYS A 237 -0.56 19.01 -0.40
C LYS A 237 -0.80 17.58 0.07
N SER A 238 -0.59 16.59 -0.80
CA SER A 238 -0.50 15.18 -0.39
C SER A 238 0.45 15.05 0.81
N PRO A 239 0.19 14.12 1.76
CA PRO A 239 1.09 13.92 2.88
C PRO A 239 2.50 13.74 2.35
N LYS A 240 3.43 14.59 2.81
CA LYS A 240 4.83 14.50 2.37
C LYS A 240 5.32 13.09 2.70
N PRO A 241 5.90 12.36 1.73
CA PRO A 241 6.48 11.05 2.00
C PRO A 241 7.47 11.17 3.14
N SER A 242 7.38 10.28 4.12
CA SER A 242 8.16 10.34 5.36
C SER A 242 9.63 9.97 5.14
N SER A 243 9.96 9.46 3.94
CA SER A 243 11.31 9.09 3.53
C SER A 243 11.53 9.27 2.03
N LEU A 244 12.80 9.43 1.62
CA LEU A 244 13.21 9.45 0.20
C LEU A 244 12.77 8.19 -0.56
N SER A 245 12.75 7.03 0.11
CA SER A 245 12.23 5.79 -0.45
C SER A 245 10.74 5.86 -0.76
N GLU A 246 9.93 6.43 0.13
CA GLU A 246 8.49 6.62 -0.10
C GLU A 246 8.23 7.63 -1.23
N ASP A 247 9.02 8.70 -1.33
CA ASP A 247 8.91 9.69 -2.42
C ASP A 247 9.24 9.07 -3.79
N ILE A 248 10.29 8.24 -3.84
CA ILE A 248 10.67 7.53 -5.06
C ILE A 248 9.57 6.54 -5.47
N ILE A 249 9.03 5.76 -4.51
CA ILE A 249 7.93 4.82 -4.79
C ILE A 249 6.66 5.56 -5.24
N GLU A 250 6.29 6.66 -4.59
CA GLU A 250 5.12 7.46 -4.94
C GLU A 250 5.24 8.06 -6.36
N LYS A 251 6.44 8.55 -6.72
CA LYS A 251 6.72 9.04 -8.08
C LYS A 251 6.68 7.94 -9.13
N ILE A 252 7.21 6.76 -8.81
CA ILE A 252 7.11 5.58 -9.68
C ILE A 252 5.64 5.20 -9.90
N ASN A 253 4.84 5.13 -8.83
CA ASN A 253 3.42 4.81 -8.90
C ASN A 253 2.63 5.85 -9.73
N LYS A 254 2.87 7.14 -9.50
CA LYS A 254 2.24 8.22 -10.30
C LYS A 254 2.62 8.14 -11.78
N TRP A 255 3.86 7.78 -12.09
CA TRP A 255 4.30 7.56 -13.46
C TRP A 255 3.59 6.35 -14.08
N GLU A 256 3.52 5.22 -13.37
CA GLU A 256 2.80 4.03 -13.83
C GLU A 256 1.32 4.32 -14.06
N ASP A 257 0.65 4.98 -13.13
CA ASP A 257 -0.77 5.33 -13.21
C ASP A 257 -1.08 6.28 -14.37
N SER A 258 -0.21 7.26 -14.62
CA SER A 258 -0.36 8.18 -15.75
C SER A 258 -0.08 7.53 -17.12
N HIS A 259 0.59 6.37 -17.13
CA HIS A 259 0.95 5.63 -18.34
C HIS A 259 0.21 4.27 -18.46
N LYS A 260 -0.85 4.05 -17.67
CA LYS A 260 -1.78 2.90 -17.75
C LYS A 260 -2.66 2.94 -19.02
N GLN A 261 -2.10 3.24 -20.19
CA GLN A 261 -2.80 2.98 -21.45
C GLN A 261 -2.63 1.50 -21.82
N THR A 262 -3.78 0.82 -21.84
CA THR A 262 -4.13 -0.48 -22.42
C THR A 262 -2.97 -1.50 -22.62
N PRO A 263 -2.94 -2.61 -21.87
CA PRO A 263 -1.86 -3.63 -21.89
C PRO A 263 -1.53 -4.24 -23.26
N GLN A 264 -2.37 -4.05 -24.28
CA GLN A 264 -2.23 -4.70 -25.57
C GLN A 264 -1.57 -3.84 -26.67
N THR A 265 -1.39 -2.53 -26.49
CA THR A 265 -0.85 -1.63 -27.54
C THR A 265 0.36 -0.78 -27.10
N GLY A 266 0.96 -1.08 -25.95
CA GLY A 266 2.11 -0.31 -25.46
C GLY A 266 3.37 -0.49 -26.31
N ASN A 267 3.88 0.62 -26.85
CA ASN A 267 5.19 0.73 -27.52
C ASN A 267 6.28 0.04 -26.68
N ALA A 268 7.14 -0.76 -27.33
CA ALA A 268 8.28 -1.47 -26.73
C ALA A 268 9.08 -0.68 -25.66
N PRO A 269 9.38 0.64 -25.83
CA PRO A 269 10.04 1.43 -24.79
C PRO A 269 9.26 1.54 -23.47
N ALA A 270 7.93 1.62 -23.49
CA ALA A 270 7.12 1.72 -22.27
C ALA A 270 7.19 0.44 -21.44
N LYS A 271 7.22 -0.73 -22.10
CA LYS A 271 7.38 -2.04 -21.42
C LYS A 271 8.76 -2.17 -20.77
N PHE A 272 9.81 -1.66 -21.42
CA PHE A 272 11.16 -1.65 -20.88
C PHE A 272 11.28 -0.73 -19.65
N ILE A 273 10.74 0.49 -19.73
CA ILE A 273 10.73 1.43 -18.62
C ILE A 273 9.94 0.85 -17.43
N HIS A 274 8.79 0.23 -17.67
CA HIS A 274 8.01 -0.42 -16.61
C HIS A 274 8.79 -1.56 -15.93
N LYS A 275 9.53 -2.38 -16.69
CA LYS A 275 10.40 -3.44 -16.14
C LYS A 275 11.51 -2.85 -15.27
N ILE A 276 12.11 -1.73 -15.67
CA ILE A 276 13.14 -1.03 -14.88
C ILE A 276 12.53 -0.41 -13.62
N LEU A 277 11.40 0.29 -13.73
CA LEU A 277 10.76 0.95 -12.60
C LEU A 277 10.22 -0.05 -11.57
N ALA A 278 9.66 -1.19 -12.00
CA ALA A 278 9.26 -2.27 -11.12
C ALA A 278 10.48 -2.83 -10.34
N LYS A 279 11.64 -2.95 -11.00
CA LYS A 279 12.88 -3.39 -10.37
C LYS A 279 13.42 -2.36 -9.38
N ILE A 280 13.38 -1.07 -9.73
CA ILE A 280 13.75 0.03 -8.82
C ILE A 280 12.80 0.06 -7.60
N LYS A 281 11.49 -0.07 -7.83
CA LYS A 281 10.47 -0.11 -6.77
C LYS A 281 10.73 -1.25 -5.78
N SER A 282 11.01 -2.46 -6.28
CA SER A 282 11.36 -3.61 -5.43
C SER A 282 12.61 -3.40 -4.55
N TRP A 283 13.48 -2.47 -4.94
CA TRP A 283 14.71 -2.13 -4.20
C TRP A 283 14.47 -1.11 -3.09
N PHE A 284 13.47 -0.25 -3.26
CA PHE A 284 13.06 0.74 -2.25
C PHE A 284 11.94 0.25 -1.34
N GLU A 285 11.19 -0.79 -1.76
CA GLU A 285 10.19 -1.45 -0.94
C GLU A 285 10.87 -2.13 0.26
N THR A 286 10.66 -1.57 1.45
CA THR A 286 11.12 -2.22 2.67
C THR A 286 10.22 -3.44 2.90
N PRO A 287 10.76 -4.68 2.90
CA PRO A 287 9.95 -5.87 3.05
C PRO A 287 9.15 -5.82 4.35
N LEU A 288 7.90 -6.25 4.25
CA LEU A 288 6.88 -6.05 5.27
C LEU A 288 7.30 -6.54 6.66
N GLU A 289 8.03 -7.65 6.71
CA GLU A 289 8.59 -8.23 7.94
C GLU A 289 9.42 -7.20 8.73
N ILE A 290 10.24 -6.39 8.07
CA ILE A 290 11.04 -5.34 8.71
C ILE A 290 10.13 -4.23 9.24
N LEU A 291 9.11 -3.82 8.48
CA LEU A 291 8.20 -2.75 8.89
C LEU A 291 7.39 -3.16 10.12
N VAL A 292 6.85 -4.38 10.15
CA VAL A 292 6.10 -4.93 11.29
C VAL A 292 6.99 -4.97 12.54
N ILE A 293 8.23 -5.46 12.42
CA ILE A 293 9.15 -5.54 13.55
C ILE A 293 9.53 -4.14 14.05
N LYS A 294 9.74 -3.16 13.15
CA LYS A 294 9.97 -1.75 13.55
C LYS A 294 8.79 -1.17 14.33
N GLU A 295 7.57 -1.42 13.88
CA GLU A 295 6.38 -0.91 14.57
C GLU A 295 6.19 -1.57 15.95
N GLN A 296 6.45 -2.88 16.07
CA GLN A 296 6.47 -3.57 17.36
C GLN A 296 7.50 -2.95 18.33
N ILE A 297 8.70 -2.61 17.85
CA ILE A 297 9.72 -1.93 18.64
C ILE A 297 9.23 -0.55 19.11
N LYS A 298 8.52 0.19 18.26
CA LYS A 298 7.93 1.50 18.59
C LYS A 298 6.86 1.37 19.66
N VAL A 299 5.97 0.39 19.55
CA VAL A 299 4.95 0.08 20.58
C VAL A 299 5.62 -0.27 21.91
N TYR A 300 6.66 -1.12 21.92
CA TYR A 300 7.38 -1.43 23.15
C TYR A 300 8.06 -0.20 23.77
N ASN A 301 8.59 0.72 22.96
CA ASN A 301 9.15 1.98 23.47
C ASN A 301 8.07 2.84 24.15
N LYS A 302 6.89 2.96 23.54
CA LYS A 302 5.75 3.70 24.10
C LYS A 302 5.31 3.09 25.43
N GLN A 303 5.12 1.76 25.48
CA GLN A 303 4.74 1.05 26.70
C GLN A 303 5.78 1.20 27.82
N ILE A 304 7.08 1.07 27.50
CA ILE A 304 8.15 1.31 28.49
C ILE A 304 8.04 2.72 29.06
N TRP A 305 7.77 3.72 28.22
CA TRP A 305 7.67 5.10 28.66
C TRP A 305 6.43 5.35 29.53
N GLU A 306 5.28 4.74 29.20
CA GLU A 306 4.08 4.76 30.03
C GLU A 306 4.31 4.11 31.40
N PHE A 307 4.98 2.96 31.45
CA PHE A 307 5.33 2.32 32.72
C PHE A 307 6.33 3.14 33.54
N ILE A 308 7.29 3.81 32.91
CA ILE A 308 8.20 4.73 33.60
C ILE A 308 7.41 5.89 34.22
N LYS A 309 6.47 6.49 33.48
CA LYS A 309 5.57 7.51 34.02
C LYS A 309 4.78 7.01 35.23
N LEU A 310 4.21 5.81 35.15
CA LEU A 310 3.46 5.20 36.27
C LEU A 310 4.35 4.95 37.49
N TYR A 311 5.59 4.50 37.28
CA TYR A 311 6.57 4.26 38.34
C TYR A 311 6.87 5.52 39.18
N PHE A 312 6.87 6.70 38.55
CA PHE A 312 7.11 7.98 39.22
C PHE A 312 5.83 8.62 39.80
N LYS A 313 4.64 8.21 39.36
CA LYS A 313 3.36 8.77 39.83
C LYS A 313 2.84 8.12 41.11
N GLU A 314 3.01 6.81 41.29
CA GLU A 314 2.46 6.11 42.45
C GLU A 314 3.45 5.97 43.63
N PRO A 315 3.00 6.19 44.88
CA PRO A 315 3.89 6.14 46.04
C PRO A 315 4.13 4.73 46.60
N SER A 316 3.24 3.76 46.35
CA SER A 316 3.30 2.45 47.02
C SER A 316 4.46 1.57 46.50
N LYS A 317 5.21 0.95 47.43
CA LYS A 317 6.39 0.13 47.11
C LYS A 317 6.02 -1.13 46.30
N GLU A 318 4.91 -1.77 46.66
CA GLU A 318 4.43 -2.98 46.00
C GLU A 318 4.03 -2.73 44.53
N TYR A 319 3.43 -1.56 44.24
CA TYR A 319 3.11 -1.16 42.88
C TYR A 319 4.38 -0.87 42.06
N LYS A 320 5.36 -0.17 42.65
CA LYS A 320 6.65 0.10 42.00
C LYS A 320 7.38 -1.18 41.59
N ASP A 321 7.33 -2.22 42.44
CA ASP A 321 7.94 -3.51 42.12
C ASP A 321 7.21 -4.25 40.99
N LYS A 322 5.87 -4.19 40.95
CA LYS A 322 5.06 -4.71 39.82
C LYS A 322 5.39 -3.99 38.51
N VAL A 323 5.46 -2.65 38.53
CA VAL A 323 5.81 -1.83 37.36
C VAL A 323 7.24 -2.12 36.89
N LYS A 324 8.20 -2.25 37.80
CA LYS A 324 9.59 -2.61 37.49
C LYS A 324 9.69 -3.97 36.79
N ASN A 325 8.93 -4.97 37.24
CA ASN A 325 8.86 -6.28 36.62
C ASN A 325 8.22 -6.24 35.22
N SER A 326 7.16 -5.45 35.04
CA SER A 326 6.54 -5.21 33.72
C SER A 326 7.51 -4.54 32.74
N ILE A 327 8.25 -3.51 33.16
CA ILE A 327 9.30 -2.86 32.35
C ILE A 327 10.37 -3.87 31.95
N LYS A 328 10.85 -4.69 32.88
CA LYS A 328 11.86 -5.73 32.61
C LYS A 328 11.37 -6.73 31.56
N THR A 329 10.10 -7.13 31.65
CA THR A 329 9.45 -8.05 30.71
C THR A 329 9.35 -7.45 29.30
N ILE A 330 8.92 -6.19 29.19
CA ILE A 330 8.79 -5.49 27.90
C ILE A 330 10.16 -5.22 27.28
N LYS A 331 11.17 -4.85 28.08
CA LYS A 331 12.56 -4.73 27.61
C LYS A 331 13.09 -6.05 27.02
N LYS A 332 12.78 -7.19 27.65
CA LYS A 332 13.15 -8.52 27.12
C LYS A 332 12.47 -8.80 25.78
N LYS A 333 11.16 -8.49 25.65
CA LYS A 333 10.42 -8.61 24.37
C LYS A 333 10.99 -7.69 23.29
N LYS A 334 11.30 -6.43 23.62
CA LYS A 334 11.98 -5.48 22.72
C LYS A 334 13.32 -6.00 22.23
N LYS A 335 14.17 -6.55 23.11
CA LYS A 335 15.47 -7.12 22.74
C LYS A 335 15.31 -8.28 21.73
N LYS A 336 14.30 -9.13 21.93
CA LYS A 336 13.97 -10.20 20.97
C LYS A 336 13.53 -9.64 19.62
N ALA A 337 12.65 -8.64 19.60
CA ALA A 337 12.21 -8.00 18.36
C ALA A 337 13.37 -7.32 17.60
N ILE A 338 14.30 -6.66 18.29
CA ILE A 338 15.52 -6.10 17.68
C ILE A 338 16.37 -7.20 17.03
N HIS A 339 16.57 -8.32 17.73
CA HIS A 339 17.31 -9.46 17.18
C HIS A 339 16.61 -10.05 15.94
N SER A 340 15.28 -10.19 15.97
CA SER A 340 14.50 -10.62 14.81
C SER A 340 14.62 -9.64 13.64
N LEU A 341 14.69 -8.33 13.90
CA LEU A 341 14.92 -7.32 12.86
C LEU A 341 16.29 -7.50 12.20
N GLU A 342 17.33 -7.75 13.00
CA GLU A 342 18.68 -8.00 12.49
C GLU A 342 18.76 -9.29 11.67
N GLN A 343 18.09 -10.36 12.12
CA GLN A 343 17.99 -11.61 11.38
C GLN A 343 17.24 -11.45 10.06
N ALA A 344 16.08 -10.77 10.07
CA ALA A 344 15.31 -10.50 8.85
C ALA A 344 16.15 -9.71 7.84
N LYS A 345 16.88 -8.68 8.29
CA LYS A 345 17.81 -7.92 7.44
C LYS A 345 18.94 -8.78 6.86
N LYS A 346 19.51 -9.69 7.66
CA LYS A 346 20.53 -10.62 7.18
C LYS A 346 19.99 -11.58 6.12
N LEU A 347 18.83 -12.18 6.36
CA LEU A 347 18.16 -13.07 5.42
C LEU A 347 17.82 -12.37 4.10
N LEU A 348 17.40 -11.11 4.14
CA LEU A 348 17.16 -10.31 2.94
C LEU A 348 18.44 -10.00 2.19
N LYS A 349 19.52 -9.66 2.92
CA LYS A 349 20.83 -9.46 2.33
C LYS A 349 21.34 -10.76 1.68
N GLU A 350 21.13 -11.90 2.30
CA GLU A 350 21.49 -13.23 1.78
C GLU A 350 20.62 -13.62 0.58
N ARG A 351 19.31 -13.34 0.61
CA ARG A 351 18.40 -13.54 -0.53
C ARG A 351 18.77 -12.67 -1.73
N HIS A 352 19.22 -11.44 -1.50
CA HIS A 352 19.77 -10.61 -2.56
C HIS A 352 21.15 -11.09 -3.02
N LYS A 353 21.94 -11.72 -2.14
CA LYS A 353 23.25 -12.27 -2.47
C LYS A 353 23.18 -13.62 -3.22
N SER A 354 22.12 -14.40 -3.02
CA SER A 354 21.85 -15.65 -3.77
C SER A 354 21.33 -15.39 -5.19
N ILE A 355 20.99 -14.14 -5.51
CA ILE A 355 20.73 -13.67 -6.88
C ILE A 355 22.06 -13.12 -7.44
N SER A 356 23.12 -13.93 -7.45
CA SER A 356 24.45 -13.46 -7.90
C SER A 356 24.54 -13.30 -9.42
N GLU A 357 23.66 -13.93 -10.20
CA GLU A 357 23.55 -13.72 -11.65
C GLU A 357 22.99 -12.33 -12.02
N GLU A 358 22.17 -11.69 -11.16
CA GLU A 358 21.68 -10.32 -11.43
C GLU A 358 22.70 -9.22 -11.09
N SER A 359 23.65 -9.50 -10.19
CA SER A 359 24.72 -8.53 -9.88
C SER A 359 25.66 -8.33 -11.06
N ASP A 360 25.94 -9.42 -11.79
CA ASP A 360 26.73 -9.37 -13.02
C ASP A 360 25.99 -8.62 -14.12
N PHE A 361 24.68 -8.86 -14.31
CA PHE A 361 23.89 -8.10 -15.29
C PHE A 361 23.86 -6.60 -14.96
N MET A 362 23.71 -6.22 -13.69
CA MET A 362 23.65 -4.81 -13.30
C MET A 362 25.01 -4.12 -13.41
N MET A 363 26.10 -4.80 -13.05
CA MET A 363 27.44 -4.26 -13.28
C MET A 363 27.72 -4.12 -14.77
N HIS A 364 27.37 -5.13 -15.57
CA HIS A 364 27.50 -5.07 -17.02
C HIS A 364 26.66 -3.93 -17.63
N PHE A 365 25.42 -3.71 -17.16
CA PHE A 365 24.60 -2.59 -17.61
C PHE A 365 25.19 -1.24 -17.20
N ILE A 366 25.72 -1.12 -15.98
CA ILE A 366 26.37 0.12 -15.50
C ILE A 366 27.65 0.40 -16.30
N GLU A 367 28.43 -0.63 -16.63
CA GLU A 367 29.63 -0.52 -17.46
C GLU A 367 29.28 -0.12 -18.90
N GLU A 368 28.25 -0.72 -19.49
CA GLU A 368 27.72 -0.32 -20.81
C GLU A 368 27.20 1.12 -20.79
N LEU A 369 26.43 1.50 -19.77
CA LEU A 369 25.90 2.85 -19.64
C LEU A 369 27.02 3.88 -19.42
N ASN A 370 28.05 3.53 -18.65
CA ASN A 370 29.24 4.36 -18.48
C ASN A 370 29.96 4.58 -19.82
N THR A 371 30.12 3.51 -20.60
CA THR A 371 30.74 3.55 -21.94
C THR A 371 29.90 4.41 -22.90
N PHE A 372 28.59 4.19 -22.94
CA PHE A 372 27.66 4.95 -23.77
C PHE A 372 27.66 6.45 -23.41
N THR A 373 27.55 6.77 -22.12
CA THR A 373 27.56 8.17 -21.65
C THR A 373 28.91 8.84 -21.91
N GLY A 374 30.02 8.11 -21.85
CA GLY A 374 31.34 8.59 -22.23
C GLY A 374 31.41 8.97 -23.71
N TRP A 375 30.95 8.09 -24.61
CA TRP A 375 30.88 8.38 -26.04
C TRP A 375 29.95 9.55 -26.36
N LEU A 376 28.76 9.58 -25.74
CA LEU A 376 27.80 10.66 -25.93
C LEU A 376 28.38 12.01 -25.48
N LEU A 377 29.05 12.04 -24.33
CA LEU A 377 29.73 13.22 -23.82
C LEU A 377 30.84 13.67 -24.78
N ALA A 378 31.68 12.74 -25.26
CA ALA A 378 32.73 13.04 -26.23
C ALA A 378 32.15 13.66 -27.51
N CYS A 379 31.08 13.08 -28.06
CA CYS A 379 30.37 13.64 -29.22
C CYS A 379 29.84 15.05 -28.95
N TYR A 380 29.23 15.30 -27.78
CA TYR A 380 28.75 16.64 -27.44
C TYR A 380 29.89 17.66 -27.28
N VAL A 381 31.01 17.28 -26.66
CA VAL A 381 32.16 18.17 -26.51
C VAL A 381 32.82 18.47 -27.87
N ILE A 382 33.01 17.45 -28.71
CA ILE A 382 33.55 17.63 -30.07
C ILE A 382 32.64 18.54 -30.88
N TYR A 383 31.33 18.29 -30.84
CA TYR A 383 30.35 19.12 -31.55
C TYR A 383 30.35 20.57 -31.04
N TYR A 384 30.43 20.77 -29.72
CA TYR A 384 30.54 22.10 -29.11
C TYR A 384 31.80 22.85 -29.58
N LEU A 385 32.96 22.19 -29.58
CA LEU A 385 34.23 22.78 -30.02
C LEU A 385 34.22 23.07 -31.53
N ALA A 386 33.71 22.14 -32.34
CA ALA A 386 33.59 22.33 -33.78
C ALA A 386 32.64 23.48 -34.11
N ALA A 387 31.50 23.56 -33.41
CA ALA A 387 30.54 24.65 -33.56
C ALA A 387 31.17 26.00 -33.25
N ILE A 388 31.88 26.13 -32.12
CA ILE A 388 32.60 27.37 -31.76
C ILE A 388 33.68 27.70 -32.78
N TYR A 389 34.48 26.72 -33.20
CA TYR A 389 35.53 26.94 -34.19
C TYR A 389 34.97 27.44 -35.52
N LEU A 390 33.88 26.84 -35.99
CA LEU A 390 33.21 27.22 -37.22
C LEU A 390 32.53 28.59 -37.15
N THR A 391 32.00 28.99 -35.98
CA THR A 391 31.35 30.31 -35.84
C THR A 391 32.33 31.45 -35.56
N THR A 392 33.46 31.18 -34.93
CA THR A 392 34.45 32.21 -34.58
C THR A 392 35.43 32.51 -35.70
N LYS A 393 35.77 31.49 -36.52
CA LYS A 393 36.71 31.68 -37.62
C LYS A 393 35.98 32.18 -38.86
N ASN A 394 36.49 33.27 -39.44
CA ASN A 394 35.94 33.81 -40.68
C ASN A 394 36.37 32.94 -41.87
N PHE A 395 35.50 32.04 -42.32
CA PHE A 395 35.70 31.20 -43.50
C PHE A 395 35.25 31.87 -44.81
N GLY A 396 34.87 33.15 -44.80
CA GLY A 396 34.31 33.82 -45.97
C GLY A 396 32.92 33.33 -46.36
N LEU A 397 32.25 32.58 -45.47
CA LEU A 397 30.86 32.19 -45.64
C LEU A 397 29.96 33.37 -45.26
N SER A 398 29.09 33.77 -46.18
CA SER A 398 28.19 34.92 -45.98
C SER A 398 27.14 34.70 -44.89
N ASN A 399 26.78 33.45 -44.59
CA ASN A 399 25.92 33.09 -43.46
C ASN A 399 26.27 31.69 -42.93
N ILE A 400 26.54 31.58 -41.64
CA ILE A 400 26.72 30.28 -40.97
C ILE A 400 25.35 29.71 -40.60
N PRO A 401 25.05 28.43 -40.89
CA PRO A 401 23.78 27.82 -40.51
C PRO A 401 23.49 27.93 -39.01
N LYS A 402 22.24 28.25 -38.65
CA LYS A 402 21.80 28.42 -37.24
C LYS A 402 22.11 27.22 -36.34
N ALA A 403 22.19 26.02 -36.91
CA ALA A 403 22.54 24.79 -36.18
C ALA A 403 23.92 24.86 -35.50
N PHE A 404 24.86 25.67 -36.01
CA PHE A 404 26.19 25.86 -35.42
C PHE A 404 26.22 26.84 -34.24
N TYR A 405 25.14 27.59 -33.98
CA TYR A 405 25.01 28.43 -32.78
C TYR A 405 24.41 27.67 -31.59
N ILE A 406 24.47 26.34 -31.61
CA ILE A 406 23.90 25.49 -30.56
C ILE A 406 24.53 25.72 -29.19
N TYR A 407 25.78 26.19 -29.14
CA TYR A 407 26.50 26.50 -27.91
C TYR A 407 25.87 27.67 -27.13
N ASP A 408 25.08 28.53 -27.79
CA ASP A 408 24.34 29.61 -27.11
C ASP A 408 23.02 29.13 -26.51
N THR A 409 22.54 27.95 -26.90
CA THR A 409 21.28 27.42 -26.39
C THR A 409 21.44 26.90 -24.96
N LYS A 410 20.55 27.34 -24.06
CA LYS A 410 20.52 26.85 -22.67
C LYS A 410 20.28 25.35 -22.60
N LEU A 411 19.43 24.82 -23.50
CA LEU A 411 19.10 23.40 -23.55
C LEU A 411 20.35 22.54 -23.78
N PHE A 412 21.19 22.90 -24.76
CA PHE A 412 22.42 22.15 -25.03
C PHE A 412 23.39 22.18 -23.85
N LYS A 413 23.55 23.34 -23.20
CA LYS A 413 24.38 23.47 -21.98
C LYS A 413 23.89 22.56 -20.85
N TYR A 414 22.57 22.50 -20.63
CA TYR A 414 22.00 21.60 -19.62
C TYR A 414 22.17 20.12 -19.98
N MET A 415 21.95 19.75 -21.24
CA MET A 415 22.17 18.38 -21.70
C MET A 415 23.63 17.96 -21.50
N LEU A 416 24.59 18.80 -21.92
CA LEU A 416 26.02 18.57 -21.71
C LEU A 416 26.36 18.39 -20.22
N ALA A 417 25.86 19.28 -19.35
CA ALA A 417 26.11 19.22 -17.91
C ALA A 417 25.50 17.97 -17.26
N ILE A 418 24.28 17.58 -17.65
CA ILE A 418 23.61 16.38 -17.14
C ILE A 418 24.36 15.13 -17.60
N THR A 419 24.73 15.04 -18.87
CA THR A 419 25.52 13.91 -19.39
C THR A 419 26.88 13.83 -18.70
N PHE A 420 27.54 14.97 -18.45
CA PHE A 420 28.79 15.02 -17.70
C PHE A 420 28.63 14.50 -16.26
N LEU A 421 27.64 14.98 -15.52
CA LEU A 421 27.38 14.52 -14.14
C LEU A 421 27.01 13.04 -14.09
N LEU A 422 26.20 12.57 -15.04
CA LEU A 422 25.85 11.17 -15.15
C LEU A 422 27.09 10.31 -15.44
N HIS A 423 27.92 10.71 -16.40
CA HIS A 423 29.15 9.99 -16.71
C HIS A 423 30.13 10.01 -15.53
N ALA A 424 30.33 11.15 -14.87
CA ALA A 424 31.23 11.25 -13.72
C ALA A 424 30.79 10.35 -12.55
N THR A 425 29.49 10.31 -12.24
CA THR A 425 28.96 9.45 -11.17
C THR A 425 29.07 7.97 -11.53
N LEU A 426 28.80 7.59 -12.78
CA LEU A 426 28.98 6.22 -13.27
C LEU A 426 30.46 5.80 -13.27
N ALA A 427 31.35 6.66 -13.76
CA ALA A 427 32.79 6.40 -13.79
C ALA A 427 33.38 6.27 -12.38
N ILE A 428 32.93 7.08 -11.41
CA ILE A 428 33.32 6.93 -10.00
C ILE A 428 32.88 5.55 -9.49
N LYS A 429 31.64 5.16 -9.77
CA LYS A 429 31.11 3.86 -9.34
C LYS A 429 31.89 2.70 -9.96
N VAL A 430 32.07 2.69 -11.28
CA VAL A 430 32.75 1.60 -12.01
C VAL A 430 34.22 1.48 -11.62
N ASN A 431 34.94 2.60 -11.50
CA ASN A 431 36.39 2.57 -11.32
C ASN A 431 36.84 2.50 -9.85
N PHE A 432 36.05 3.00 -8.90
CA PHE A 432 36.47 3.13 -7.49
C PHE A 432 35.61 2.35 -6.50
N ILE A 433 34.37 2.00 -6.85
CA ILE A 433 33.40 1.35 -5.94
C ILE A 433 32.99 0.01 -6.55
N ARG A 434 33.93 -0.94 -6.56
CA ARG A 434 33.67 -2.31 -7.01
C ARG A 434 33.02 -3.15 -5.92
#